data_AF-A0A2A2EE19-F1
#
_entry.id   AF-A0A2A2EE19-F1
#
_cell.length_a   1.000
_cell.length_b   1.000
_cell.length_c   1.000
_cell.angle_alpha   90.00
_cell.angle_beta   90.00
_cell.angle_gamma   90.00
#
_symmetry.space_group_name_H-M   'P 1'
#
loop_
_entity.id
_entity.type
_entity.pdbx_description
1 polymer ?
#
loop_
_entity_poly.entity_id
_entity_poly.type
_entity_poly.pdbx_seq_one_letter_code
_entity_poly.pdbx_strand_id
1 'polypeptide(L)'
;MSRSIYVYNRLPGPKPVSVSAWAVGGGRDITRTLTSDGWLQLTNNATHADPFVFTRLSLPAGSWRFGAEMDATDTGYAWGNQLRVIHLNPVYEMRPTKWDGTAGRIVTPPNQLDADSTVELRIMVGPSAGDTVRVRHLCVMTDDDYQLMLASNVTWFDGDTVERST
;
A
#
# COMPACT_ATOMS: atom_id res chain seq x y z
N MET A 1 9.46 -8.05 31.26
CA MET A 1 9.28 -9.11 30.23
C MET A 1 8.66 -8.47 29.00
N SER A 2 9.31 -8.54 27.85
CA SER A 2 8.75 -8.08 26.58
C SER A 2 7.62 -9.03 26.18
N ARG A 3 6.36 -8.59 26.27
CA ARG A 3 5.22 -9.35 25.76
C ARG A 3 5.40 -9.46 24.24
N SER A 4 5.49 -10.68 23.70
CA SER A 4 5.49 -10.89 22.26
C SER A 4 4.18 -10.34 21.69
N ILE A 5 4.29 -9.43 20.73
CA ILE A 5 3.15 -8.87 20.00
C ILE A 5 3.04 -9.67 18.70
N TYR A 6 1.86 -10.26 18.46
CA TYR A 6 1.58 -10.98 17.23
C TYR A 6 0.72 -10.09 16.34
N VAL A 7 1.31 -9.59 15.25
CA VAL A 7 0.66 -8.81 14.18
C VAL A 7 0.89 -9.58 12.88
N TYR A 8 -0.14 -9.74 12.04
CA TYR A 8 -0.03 -10.56 10.82
C TYR A 8 -0.18 -9.74 9.54
N ASN A 9 0.82 -9.79 8.65
CA ASN A 9 0.69 -9.22 7.31
C ASN A 9 0.10 -10.28 6.42
N ARG A 10 -0.97 -9.96 5.72
CA ARG A 10 -1.58 -10.87 4.75
C ARG A 10 -1.01 -10.69 3.35
N LEU A 11 -0.18 -9.69 3.08
CA LEU A 11 0.55 -9.62 1.82
C LEU A 11 1.59 -10.75 1.76
N PRO A 12 1.45 -11.72 0.83
CA PRO A 12 2.45 -12.76 0.66
C PRO A 12 3.73 -12.14 0.12
N GLY A 13 4.85 -12.32 0.83
CA GLY A 13 6.12 -11.68 0.48
C GLY A 13 6.06 -10.15 0.58
N PRO A 14 5.82 -9.59 1.78
CA PRO A 14 5.42 -8.19 1.99
C PRO A 14 6.52 -7.16 1.74
N LYS A 15 7.72 -7.61 1.42
CA LYS A 15 8.79 -6.71 1.06
C LYS A 15 8.56 -6.21 -0.36
N PRO A 16 8.82 -4.94 -0.66
CA PRO A 16 9.02 -4.48 -2.05
C PRO A 16 10.24 -5.15 -2.73
N VAL A 17 10.71 -6.33 -2.29
CA VAL A 17 11.87 -7.07 -2.84
C VAL A 17 11.66 -7.57 -4.25
N SER A 18 10.44 -7.49 -4.79
CA SER A 18 10.21 -7.76 -6.19
C SER A 18 9.16 -6.86 -6.81
N VAL A 19 9.55 -6.20 -7.89
CA VAL A 19 8.64 -5.50 -8.80
C VAL A 19 7.67 -6.47 -9.48
N SER A 20 7.96 -7.78 -9.52
CA SER A 20 7.11 -8.79 -10.17
C SER A 20 5.81 -9.07 -9.41
N ALA A 21 5.73 -8.73 -8.11
CA ALA A 21 4.52 -8.88 -7.30
C ALA A 21 3.45 -7.81 -7.62
N TRP A 22 3.81 -6.79 -8.39
CA TRP A 22 2.98 -5.63 -8.69
C TRP A 22 2.72 -5.56 -10.20
N ALA A 23 1.49 -5.79 -10.64
CA ALA A 23 1.08 -5.64 -12.03
C ALA A 23 0.80 -4.16 -12.37
N VAL A 24 0.98 -3.78 -13.63
CA VAL A 24 0.59 -2.45 -14.13
C VAL A 24 -0.88 -2.49 -14.56
N GLY A 25 -1.65 -1.46 -14.21
CA GLY A 25 -3.04 -1.33 -14.65
C GLY A 25 -3.18 -1.39 -16.18
N GLY A 26 -4.25 -2.00 -16.68
CA GLY A 26 -4.47 -2.14 -18.12
C GLY A 26 -4.46 -0.79 -18.85
N GLY A 27 -3.69 -0.69 -19.93
CA GLY A 27 -3.55 0.55 -20.70
C GLY A 27 -2.83 1.68 -19.94
N ARG A 28 -1.94 1.34 -19.01
CA ARG A 28 -1.02 2.27 -18.34
C ARG A 28 0.42 1.93 -18.70
N ASP A 29 1.28 2.93 -18.67
CA ASP A 29 2.72 2.80 -18.89
C ASP A 29 3.46 3.28 -17.65
N ILE A 30 3.85 2.35 -16.78
CA ILE A 30 4.48 2.63 -15.49
C ILE A 30 5.73 1.77 -15.33
N THR A 31 6.86 2.44 -15.16
CA THR A 31 8.12 1.79 -14.76
C THR A 31 8.06 1.46 -13.28
N ARG A 32 8.42 0.22 -12.92
CA ARG A 32 8.56 -0.25 -11.54
C ARG A 32 10.02 -0.59 -11.31
N THR A 33 10.64 0.05 -10.32
CA THR A 33 12.06 -0.15 -9.98
C THR A 33 12.17 -0.42 -8.49
N LEU A 34 12.89 -1.48 -8.12
CA LEU A 34 13.34 -1.65 -6.75
C LEU A 34 14.68 -0.94 -6.58
N THR A 35 14.70 0.09 -5.74
CA THR A 35 15.93 0.86 -5.47
C THR A 35 16.79 0.14 -4.44
N SER A 36 18.10 0.42 -4.43
CA SER A 36 19.06 -0.26 -3.55
C SER A 36 18.83 -0.03 -2.05
N ASP A 37 18.17 1.07 -1.70
CA ASP A 37 17.73 1.43 -0.34
C ASP A 37 16.36 0.84 0.04
N GLY A 38 15.80 -0.07 -0.79
CA GLY A 38 14.65 -0.89 -0.45
C GLY A 38 13.28 -0.26 -0.76
N TRP A 39 13.22 0.75 -1.62
CA TRP A 39 11.96 1.34 -2.06
C TRP A 39 11.49 0.76 -3.39
N LEU A 40 10.18 0.52 -3.49
CA LEU A 40 9.52 0.37 -4.77
C LEU A 40 9.24 1.76 -5.33
N GLN A 41 10.00 2.15 -6.35
CA GLN A 41 9.76 3.36 -7.12
C GLN A 41 8.85 3.06 -8.31
N LEU A 42 7.82 3.88 -8.47
CA LEU A 42 6.90 3.90 -9.59
C LEU A 42 7.10 5.20 -10.35
N THR A 43 7.28 5.10 -11.66
CA THR A 43 7.38 6.27 -12.55
C THR A 43 6.35 6.13 -13.64
N ASN A 44 5.42 7.09 -13.71
CA ASN A 44 4.46 7.15 -14.80
C ASN A 44 5.15 7.66 -16.06
N ASN A 45 5.19 6.86 -17.13
CA ASN A 45 5.95 7.18 -18.33
C ASN A 45 5.14 8.02 -19.33
N ALA A 46 3.83 8.09 -19.16
CA ALA A 46 2.92 8.77 -20.08
C ALA A 46 1.72 9.40 -19.35
N THR A 47 1.15 10.46 -19.93
CA THR A 47 0.03 11.15 -19.30
C THR A 47 -1.26 10.34 -19.45
N HIS A 48 -1.83 9.91 -18.33
CA HIS A 48 -3.04 9.09 -18.28
C HIS A 48 -3.90 9.46 -17.08
N ALA A 49 -5.21 9.30 -17.23
CA ALA A 49 -6.10 9.34 -16.08
C ALA A 49 -5.88 8.07 -15.23
N ASP A 50 -5.75 8.26 -13.91
CA ASP A 50 -5.73 7.16 -12.93
C ASP A 50 -4.63 6.10 -13.22
N PRO A 51 -3.33 6.44 -13.24
CA PRO A 51 -2.27 5.47 -13.40
C PRO A 51 -1.99 4.77 -12.06
N PHE A 52 -1.90 3.44 -12.09
CA PHE A 52 -1.67 2.63 -10.90
C PHE A 52 -0.93 1.34 -11.20
N VAL A 53 -0.27 0.83 -10.17
CA VAL A 53 0.12 -0.58 -10.07
C VAL A 53 -0.75 -1.26 -9.03
N PHE A 54 -0.87 -2.58 -9.13
CA PHE A 54 -1.69 -3.34 -8.21
C PHE A 54 -1.12 -4.71 -7.87
N THR A 55 -1.54 -5.23 -6.73
CA THR A 55 -1.46 -6.65 -6.40
C THR A 55 -2.83 -7.14 -5.95
N ARG A 56 -3.05 -8.46 -5.95
CA ARG A 56 -4.32 -9.07 -5.57
C ARG A 56 -4.14 -10.03 -4.41
N LEU A 57 -5.13 -10.06 -3.54
CA LEU A 57 -5.12 -10.89 -2.35
C LEU A 57 -6.51 -11.40 -2.05
N SER A 58 -6.62 -12.68 -1.69
CA SER A 58 -7.84 -13.21 -1.08
C SER A 58 -7.78 -13.01 0.43
N LEU A 59 -8.79 -12.34 0.96
CA LEU A 59 -8.94 -12.01 2.37
C LEU A 59 -10.22 -12.65 2.89
N PRO A 60 -10.20 -13.24 4.10
CA PRO A 60 -11.43 -13.64 4.77
C PRO A 60 -12.35 -12.45 5.07
N ALA A 61 -13.61 -12.74 5.38
CA ALA A 61 -14.52 -11.76 5.96
C ALA A 61 -13.87 -11.07 7.18
N GLY A 62 -14.02 -9.75 7.29
CA GLY A 62 -13.38 -8.98 8.35
C GLY A 62 -13.13 -7.52 7.98
N SER A 63 -12.57 -6.78 8.94
CA SER A 63 -12.18 -5.37 8.78
C SER A 63 -10.69 -5.28 8.47
N TRP A 64 -10.35 -4.77 7.28
CA TRP A 64 -9.00 -4.79 6.73
C TRP A 64 -8.47 -3.38 6.44
N ARG A 65 -7.15 -3.23 6.53
CA ARG A 65 -6.45 -1.99 6.18
C ARG A 65 -5.32 -2.28 5.21
N PHE A 66 -5.08 -1.34 4.30
CA PHE A 66 -3.92 -1.34 3.41
C PHE A 66 -3.06 -0.12 3.73
N GLY A 67 -1.77 -0.33 3.93
CA GLY A 67 -0.84 0.73 4.30
C GLY A 67 0.51 0.58 3.61
N ALA A 68 1.25 1.69 3.58
CA ALA A 68 2.61 1.77 3.09
C ALA A 68 3.30 2.98 3.70
N GLU A 69 4.63 2.92 3.78
CA GLU A 69 5.46 4.12 3.89
C GLU A 69 5.59 4.77 2.52
N MET A 70 5.39 6.09 2.49
CA MET A 70 5.64 6.90 1.31
C MET A 70 6.78 7.87 1.58
N ASP A 71 7.67 7.99 0.61
CA ASP A 71 8.72 9.02 0.60
C ASP A 71 8.12 10.36 0.16
N ALA A 72 8.74 11.50 0.48
CA ALA A 72 8.26 12.81 0.01
C ALA A 72 8.21 12.89 -1.54
N THR A 73 7.25 13.63 -2.11
CA THR A 73 7.25 13.84 -3.58
C THR A 73 8.30 14.88 -3.96
N ASP A 74 9.10 14.60 -4.98
CA ASP A 74 9.88 15.64 -5.66
C ASP A 74 9.06 16.41 -6.72
N THR A 75 7.95 15.84 -7.21
CA THR A 75 7.23 16.36 -8.39
C THR A 75 6.01 17.24 -8.08
N GLY A 76 5.71 17.52 -6.80
CA GLY A 76 4.65 18.45 -6.39
C GLY A 76 3.21 17.99 -6.61
N TYR A 77 2.99 16.82 -7.24
CA TYR A 77 1.65 16.25 -7.45
C TYR A 77 1.30 15.21 -6.37
N ALA A 78 1.02 15.68 -5.15
CA ALA A 78 0.59 14.81 -4.06
C ALA A 78 -0.86 14.32 -4.20
N TRP A 79 -1.75 15.18 -4.70
CA TRP A 79 -3.21 15.05 -4.53
C TRP A 79 -3.86 13.85 -5.25
N GLY A 80 -3.21 13.26 -6.25
CA GLY A 80 -3.70 12.05 -6.92
C GLY A 80 -3.03 10.76 -6.47
N ASN A 81 -2.00 10.82 -5.63
CA ASN A 81 -1.35 9.64 -5.10
C ASN A 81 -2.16 9.11 -3.91
N GLN A 82 -2.59 7.84 -4.01
CA GLN A 82 -3.52 7.23 -3.09
C GLN A 82 -3.17 5.75 -2.93
N LEU A 83 -3.53 5.19 -1.78
CA LEU A 83 -3.73 3.76 -1.66
C LEU A 83 -5.22 3.47 -1.80
N ARG A 84 -5.57 2.56 -2.70
CA ARG A 84 -6.95 2.15 -2.92
C ARG A 84 -7.09 0.65 -2.74
N VAL A 85 -8.27 0.25 -2.28
CA VAL A 85 -8.66 -1.16 -2.15
C VAL A 85 -9.91 -1.35 -2.99
N ILE A 86 -9.83 -2.24 -3.97
CA ILE A 86 -10.93 -2.55 -4.88
C ILE A 86 -11.41 -3.94 -4.57
N HIS A 87 -12.67 -4.07 -4.16
CA HIS A 87 -13.32 -5.36 -4.10
C HIS A 87 -13.58 -5.85 -5.52
N LEU A 88 -13.31 -7.12 -5.84
CA LEU A 88 -13.42 -7.62 -7.22
C LEU A 88 -14.75 -8.33 -7.53
N ASN A 89 -15.59 -8.65 -6.54
CA ASN A 89 -16.85 -9.34 -6.78
C ASN A 89 -17.94 -9.09 -5.70
N PRO A 90 -18.85 -8.11 -5.87
CA PRO A 90 -18.96 -7.22 -7.02
C PRO A 90 -17.79 -6.23 -7.07
N VAL A 91 -17.53 -5.68 -8.26
CA VAL A 91 -16.46 -4.68 -8.42
C VAL A 91 -16.89 -3.36 -7.81
N TYR A 92 -16.22 -2.92 -6.74
CA TYR A 92 -16.40 -1.58 -6.19
C TYR A 92 -15.14 -1.10 -5.47
N GLU A 93 -14.94 0.23 -5.47
CA GLU A 93 -13.87 0.86 -4.70
C GLU A 93 -14.29 1.01 -3.24
N MET A 94 -13.46 0.50 -2.33
CA MET A 94 -13.61 0.70 -0.89
C MET A 94 -13.00 2.04 -0.48
N ARG A 95 -12.99 2.38 0.82
CA ARG A 95 -12.51 3.69 1.27
C ARG A 95 -10.98 3.83 1.04
N PRO A 96 -10.53 4.78 0.19
CA PRO A 96 -9.11 4.98 -0.06
C PRO A 96 -8.47 5.83 1.04
N THR A 97 -7.15 5.94 1.01
CA THR A 97 -6.42 7.03 1.69
C THR A 97 -5.64 7.86 0.68
N LYS A 98 -5.63 9.17 0.90
CA LYS A 98 -4.84 10.11 0.10
C LYS A 98 -3.48 10.30 0.75
N TRP A 99 -2.49 10.55 -0.09
CA TRP A 99 -1.20 11.03 0.33
C TRP A 99 -1.12 12.54 0.08
N ASP A 100 -0.55 13.28 1.03
CA ASP A 100 -0.47 14.75 0.99
C ASP A 100 0.91 15.26 0.51
N GLY A 101 1.82 14.35 0.14
CA GLY A 101 3.18 14.67 -0.31
C GLY A 101 4.21 14.64 0.80
N THR A 102 3.79 14.50 2.05
CA THR A 102 4.67 14.40 3.22
C THR A 102 5.17 12.98 3.40
N ALA A 103 6.48 12.80 3.60
CA ALA A 103 7.02 11.49 3.91
C ALA A 103 6.39 10.90 5.19
N GLY A 104 6.14 9.60 5.19
CA GLY A 104 5.72 8.86 6.36
C GLY A 104 4.57 7.89 6.12
N ARG A 105 3.81 7.64 7.19
CA ARG A 105 2.82 6.57 7.22
C ARG A 105 1.46 6.96 6.72
N ILE A 106 1.00 6.24 5.68
CA ILE A 106 -0.39 6.29 5.24
C ILE A 106 -1.02 4.90 5.32
N VAL A 107 -2.26 4.87 5.80
CA VAL A 107 -3.05 3.65 5.95
C VAL A 107 -4.49 3.97 5.62
N THR A 108 -5.16 3.11 4.86
CA THR A 108 -6.59 3.27 4.59
C THR A 108 -7.39 3.27 5.89
N PRO A 109 -8.58 3.89 5.89
CA PRO A 109 -9.62 3.56 6.87
C PRO A 109 -9.88 2.04 6.91
N PRO A 110 -10.55 1.53 7.97
CA PRO A 110 -10.94 0.14 8.01
C PRO A 110 -11.97 -0.13 6.91
N ASN A 111 -11.68 -1.12 6.08
CA ASN A 111 -12.47 -1.55 4.94
C ASN A 111 -13.10 -2.90 5.26
N GLN A 112 -14.44 -2.91 5.37
CA GLN A 112 -15.20 -4.08 5.79
C GLN A 112 -15.47 -5.02 4.60
N LEU A 113 -15.17 -6.30 4.80
CA LEU A 113 -15.56 -7.40 3.92
C LEU A 113 -16.57 -8.28 4.66
N ASP A 114 -17.75 -8.47 4.08
CA ASP A 114 -18.82 -9.27 4.69
C ASP A 114 -18.68 -10.78 4.43
N ALA A 115 -17.82 -11.15 3.49
CA ALA A 115 -17.52 -12.52 3.11
C ALA A 115 -16.04 -12.63 2.67
N ASP A 116 -15.57 -13.85 2.50
CA ASP A 116 -14.26 -14.11 1.91
C ASP A 116 -14.24 -13.60 0.46
N SER A 117 -13.27 -12.73 0.18
CA SER A 117 -13.25 -11.97 -1.06
C SER A 117 -11.84 -11.76 -1.58
N THR A 118 -11.72 -11.65 -2.91
CA THR A 118 -10.48 -11.15 -3.53
C THR A 118 -10.55 -9.65 -3.69
N VAL A 119 -9.51 -8.97 -3.22
CA VAL A 119 -9.32 -7.53 -3.37
C VAL A 119 -8.12 -7.22 -4.24
N GLU A 120 -8.17 -6.09 -4.92
CA GLU A 120 -7.05 -5.49 -5.65
C GLU A 120 -6.56 -4.26 -4.88
N LEU A 121 -5.29 -4.27 -4.52
CA LEU A 121 -4.63 -3.25 -3.72
C LEU A 121 -3.83 -2.38 -4.68
N ARG A 122 -4.23 -1.12 -4.82
CA ARG A 122 -3.65 -0.20 -5.81
C ARG A 122 -2.78 0.85 -5.16
N ILE A 123 -1.63 1.08 -5.74
CA ILE A 123 -0.79 2.26 -5.48
C ILE A 123 -0.95 3.18 -6.69
N MET A 124 -1.56 4.34 -6.47
CA MET A 124 -1.76 5.34 -7.52
C MET A 124 -0.49 6.17 -7.70
N VAL A 125 -0.21 6.55 -8.94
CA VAL A 125 0.85 7.48 -9.32
C VAL A 125 0.19 8.73 -9.91
N GLY A 126 0.90 9.87 -9.93
CA GLY A 126 0.39 11.09 -10.56
C GLY A 126 0.07 10.89 -12.05
N PRO A 127 -0.91 11.63 -12.60
CA PRO A 127 -1.44 11.43 -13.94
C PRO A 127 -0.49 11.90 -15.05
N SER A 128 0.53 12.67 -14.74
CA SER A 128 1.43 13.28 -15.73
C SER A 128 2.61 12.36 -16.01
N ALA A 129 3.11 12.41 -17.25
CA ALA A 129 4.39 11.78 -17.57
C ALA A 129 5.51 12.35 -16.68
N GLY A 130 6.33 11.47 -16.11
CA GLY A 130 7.40 11.80 -15.18
C GLY A 130 6.98 11.82 -13.71
N ASP A 131 5.68 11.74 -13.39
CA ASP A 131 5.25 11.66 -11.99
C ASP A 131 5.81 10.40 -11.32
N THR A 132 6.32 10.56 -10.10
CA THR A 132 6.93 9.49 -9.33
C THR A 132 6.30 9.32 -7.96
N VAL A 133 6.27 8.07 -7.50
CA VAL A 133 5.93 7.69 -6.14
C VAL A 133 6.93 6.63 -5.69
N ARG A 134 7.40 6.72 -4.44
CA ARG A 134 8.21 5.67 -3.81
C ARG A 134 7.47 5.16 -2.59
N VAL A 135 7.37 3.83 -2.48
CA VAL A 135 6.79 3.17 -1.30
C VAL A 135 7.68 2.07 -0.73
N ARG A 136 7.56 1.82 0.57
CA ARG A 136 8.09 0.62 1.24
C ARG A 136 7.19 0.20 2.41
N HIS A 137 7.56 -0.86 3.11
CA HIS A 137 6.81 -1.40 4.26
C HIS A 137 5.31 -1.57 3.98
N LEU A 138 5.02 -2.23 2.86
CA LEU A 138 3.66 -2.47 2.40
C LEU A 138 2.96 -3.50 3.30
N CYS A 139 1.75 -3.18 3.73
CA CYS A 139 1.04 -4.03 4.69
C CYS A 139 -0.46 -4.13 4.41
N VAL A 140 -0.99 -5.35 4.57
CA VAL A 140 -2.42 -5.62 4.69
C VAL A 140 -2.64 -6.35 6.00
N MET A 141 -3.46 -5.77 6.88
CA MET A 141 -3.69 -6.28 8.23
C MET A 141 -5.14 -6.04 8.65
N THR A 142 -5.57 -6.73 9.70
CA THR A 142 -6.87 -6.45 10.32
C THR A 142 -6.84 -5.09 11.01
N ASP A 143 -8.01 -4.49 11.24
CA ASP A 143 -8.08 -3.25 12.04
C ASP A 143 -7.54 -3.46 13.47
N ASP A 144 -7.83 -4.62 14.08
CA ASP A 144 -7.32 -4.96 15.42
C ASP A 144 -5.79 -5.00 15.46
N ASP A 145 -5.15 -5.61 14.46
CA ASP A 145 -3.70 -5.67 14.32
C ASP A 145 -3.11 -4.25 14.16
N TYR A 146 -3.78 -3.38 13.41
CA TYR A 146 -3.39 -1.98 13.27
C TYR A 146 -3.50 -1.22 14.59
N GLN A 147 -4.60 -1.38 15.35
CA GLN A 147 -4.73 -0.75 16.67
C GLN A 147 -3.67 -1.26 17.64
N LEU A 148 -3.34 -2.56 17.60
CA LEU A 148 -2.29 -3.14 18.41
C LEU A 148 -0.91 -2.58 18.07
N MET A 149 -0.62 -2.36 16.78
CA MET A 149 0.61 -1.69 16.35
C MET A 149 0.71 -0.28 16.93
N LEU A 150 -0.36 0.51 16.85
CA LEU A 150 -0.40 1.87 17.42
C LEU A 150 -0.17 1.84 18.92
N ALA A 151 -0.87 0.98 19.65
CA ALA A 151 -0.75 0.83 21.09
C ALA A 151 0.65 0.37 21.55
N SER A 152 1.41 -0.25 20.64
CA SER A 152 2.73 -0.83 20.92
C SER A 152 3.90 -0.02 20.38
N ASN A 153 3.67 1.21 19.91
CA ASN A 153 4.69 2.07 19.29
C ASN A 153 5.42 1.41 18.12
N VAL A 154 4.70 0.64 17.31
CA VAL A 154 5.22 0.09 16.06
C VAL A 154 5.11 1.16 14.97
N THR A 155 6.26 1.58 14.41
CA THR A 155 6.31 2.50 13.26
C THR A 155 5.85 1.78 12.01
N TRP A 156 6.51 0.65 11.71
CA TRP A 156 6.36 -0.08 10.47
C TRP A 156 6.36 -1.58 10.66
N PHE A 157 5.80 -2.26 9.67
CA PHE A 157 5.80 -3.70 9.60
C PHE A 157 5.98 -4.11 8.14
N ASP A 158 7.11 -4.72 7.82
CA ASP A 158 7.46 -5.18 6.47
C ASP A 158 7.01 -6.63 6.25
N GLY A 159 5.86 -6.97 6.85
CA GLY A 159 5.37 -8.29 7.23
C GLY A 159 6.37 -9.24 7.88
N ASP A 160 6.01 -10.09 8.81
CA ASP A 160 6.93 -10.84 9.72
C ASP A 160 7.96 -10.00 10.52
N THR A 161 8.43 -8.85 10.05
CA THR A 161 9.42 -7.98 10.70
C THR A 161 8.79 -6.66 11.13
N VAL A 162 8.95 -6.33 12.40
CA VAL A 162 8.38 -5.14 13.05
C VAL A 162 9.48 -4.11 13.32
N GLU A 163 9.26 -2.86 12.90
CA GLU A 163 10.10 -1.70 13.27
C GLU A 163 9.36 -0.86 14.31
N ARG A 164 10.05 -0.49 15.39
CA ARG A 164 9.49 0.31 16.49
C ARG A 164 10.03 1.73 16.45
N SER A 165 9.20 2.69 16.87
CA SER A 165 9.64 4.07 17.03
C SER A 165 10.56 4.13 18.24
N THR A 166 11.75 4.72 18.08
CA THR A 166 12.68 5.02 19.18
C THR A 166 12.18 6.17 20.03
#